data_AF-A0A0J0YGJ9-F1
#
_entry.id   AF-A0A0J0YGJ9-F1
#
_cell.length_a   1.000
_cell.length_b   1.000
_cell.length_c   1.000
_cell.angle_alpha   90.00
_cell.angle_beta   90.00
_cell.angle_gamma   90.00
#
_symmetry.space_group_name_H-M   'P 1'
#
loop_
_entity.id
_entity.type
_entity.pdbx_description
1 polymer ?
#
loop_
_entity_poly.entity_id
_entity_poly.type
_entity_poly.pdbx_seq_one_letter_code
_entity_poly.pdbx_strand_id
1 'polypeptide(L)'
;MTFFASLCSLIAAIALFFSVFFLFHNSKKNQTQKKSKTIIISLLLLSICSFFLAITLDFTNDLLTEPLTTTIDYSKVGPYGDLIGGILNPLIAFIGIIAASLAFYAQYQANHQVQEQFKIQQFESQFYEMLRLHKDNVNEVSISEKKVLYQSFRNSQATLVDINGRKAFEYHVKEIELYYNAAKTIFKKENNEYWLKKAYHLYFFGINNGGTNNFYRPSNRRPPKNPTVEQLFYNEIAKANIKFNTEKIEGHATYLAHLYRHLFQIVKFVASQQESFISYEEKRKYLRILRAQLSNPEQVMLFYNWKSGFGFKWEQSEKDKKDNSKQNRFFTDYRMIHNVYQDILIQDFNLTEIFDLKGDFRKEEGKDRDPLFEFEDWDND
;
A
#
# COMPACT_ATOMS: atom_id res chain seq x y z
N MET A 1 22.70 -2.93 -60.66
CA MET A 1 23.60 -2.55 -59.55
C MET A 1 23.44 -1.07 -59.22
N THR A 2 23.41 -0.17 -60.22
CA THR A 2 23.06 1.26 -60.07
C THR A 2 21.80 1.56 -59.23
N PHE A 3 20.70 0.82 -59.43
CA PHE A 3 19.48 0.98 -58.63
C PHE A 3 19.69 0.67 -57.12
N PHE A 4 20.55 -0.30 -56.80
CA PHE A 4 20.83 -0.65 -55.41
C PHE A 4 21.78 0.36 -54.76
N ALA A 5 22.76 0.88 -55.50
CA ALA A 5 23.63 1.94 -55.03
C ALA A 5 22.85 3.25 -54.76
N SER A 6 21.92 3.62 -55.65
CA SER A 6 21.06 4.80 -55.45
C SER A 6 20.10 4.62 -54.27
N LEU A 7 19.57 3.42 -54.05
CA LEU A 7 18.76 3.08 -52.88
C LEU A 7 19.58 3.18 -51.57
N CYS A 8 20.82 2.70 -51.56
CA CYS A 8 21.70 2.80 -50.39
C CYS A 8 22.11 4.24 -50.07
N SER A 9 22.38 5.05 -51.09
CA SER A 9 22.61 6.50 -50.94
C SER A 9 21.40 7.22 -50.36
N LEU A 10 20.18 6.84 -50.78
CA LEU A 10 18.94 7.39 -50.25
C LEU A 10 18.75 7.03 -48.76
N ILE A 11 19.01 5.78 -48.38
CA ILE A 11 18.95 5.33 -46.99
C ILE A 11 19.97 6.09 -46.13
N ALA A 12 21.20 6.29 -46.66
CA ALA A 12 22.24 7.04 -45.98
C ALA A 12 21.82 8.50 -45.70
N ALA A 13 21.22 9.16 -46.69
CA ALA A 13 20.75 10.53 -46.57
C ALA A 13 19.60 10.67 -45.56
N ILE A 14 18.64 9.73 -45.57
CA ILE A 14 17.52 9.71 -44.62
C ILE A 14 18.03 9.51 -43.19
N ALA A 15 18.92 8.54 -42.98
CA ALA A 15 19.50 8.29 -41.65
C ALA A 15 20.30 9.49 -41.12
N LEU A 16 21.05 10.18 -41.99
CA LEU A 16 21.78 11.40 -41.65
C LEU A 16 20.83 12.52 -41.23
N PHE A 17 19.78 12.75 -42.01
CA PHE A 17 18.76 13.76 -41.72
C PHE A 17 18.12 13.55 -40.34
N PHE A 18 17.70 12.33 -40.03
CA PHE A 18 17.13 12.03 -38.72
C PHE A 18 18.16 12.18 -37.58
N SER A 19 19.42 11.81 -37.79
CA SER A 19 20.47 11.99 -36.77
C SER A 19 20.69 13.48 -36.42
N VAL A 20 20.72 14.35 -37.43
CA VAL A 20 20.87 15.81 -37.26
C VAL A 20 19.61 16.42 -36.64
N PHE A 21 18.43 15.99 -37.08
CA PHE A 21 17.15 16.43 -36.51
C PHE A 21 17.05 16.13 -35.01
N PHE A 22 17.40 14.91 -34.59
CA PHE A 22 17.41 14.54 -33.18
C PHE A 22 18.45 15.35 -32.38
N LEU A 23 19.65 15.63 -32.94
CA LEU A 23 20.65 16.49 -32.28
C LEU A 23 20.11 17.90 -31.98
N PHE A 24 19.44 18.53 -32.94
CA PHE A 24 18.86 19.88 -32.77
C PHE A 24 17.65 19.88 -31.84
N HIS A 25 16.76 18.88 -31.94
CA HIS A 25 15.56 18.80 -31.11
C HIS A 25 15.90 18.54 -29.64
N ASN A 26 16.94 17.75 -29.37
CA ASN A 26 17.32 17.37 -28.01
C ASN A 26 18.12 18.44 -27.25
N SER A 27 18.56 19.52 -27.91
CA SER A 27 19.20 20.68 -27.29
C SER A 27 18.24 21.52 -26.43
N LYS A 28 16.92 21.40 -26.64
CA LYS A 28 15.90 22.25 -25.98
C LYS A 28 15.24 21.66 -24.72
N LYS A 29 15.53 20.42 -24.29
CA LYS A 29 14.91 19.82 -23.09
C LYS A 29 15.95 19.19 -22.15
N ASN A 30 16.16 19.84 -21.01
CA ASN A 30 16.95 19.32 -19.90
C ASN A 30 16.15 18.25 -19.14
N GLN A 31 16.40 16.96 -19.43
CA GLN A 31 16.47 15.83 -18.47
C GLN A 31 16.40 14.44 -19.15
N THR A 32 15.97 14.32 -20.41
CA THR A 32 16.01 13.06 -21.20
C THR A 32 17.36 12.83 -21.91
N GLN A 33 18.47 13.10 -21.23
CA GLN A 33 19.78 13.28 -21.89
C GLN A 33 20.55 12.00 -22.24
N LYS A 34 20.20 10.81 -21.71
CA LYS A 34 20.97 9.57 -21.98
C LYS A 34 20.38 8.72 -23.12
N LYS A 35 19.05 8.58 -23.19
CA LYS A 35 18.34 7.78 -24.22
C LYS A 35 18.42 8.38 -25.63
N SER A 36 18.53 9.71 -25.75
CA SER A 36 18.60 10.37 -27.07
C SER A 36 19.98 10.24 -27.72
N LYS A 37 21.06 10.25 -26.93
CA LYS A 37 22.43 10.16 -27.47
C LYS A 37 22.72 8.83 -28.15
N THR A 38 22.22 7.72 -27.59
CA THR A 38 22.39 6.39 -28.19
C THR A 38 21.64 6.25 -29.51
N ILE A 39 20.40 6.76 -29.60
CA ILE A 39 19.61 6.75 -30.84
C ILE A 39 20.30 7.56 -31.93
N ILE A 40 20.82 8.74 -31.58
CA ILE A 40 21.57 9.60 -32.50
C ILE A 40 22.82 8.87 -33.03
N ILE A 41 23.60 8.24 -32.13
CA ILE A 41 24.83 7.52 -32.51
C ILE A 41 24.50 6.35 -33.45
N SER A 42 23.44 5.59 -33.17
CA SER A 42 23.02 4.47 -34.03
C SER A 42 22.56 4.92 -35.42
N LEU A 43 21.82 6.03 -35.52
CA LEU A 43 21.38 6.59 -36.80
C LEU A 43 22.56 7.14 -37.62
N LEU A 44 23.55 7.73 -36.95
CA LEU A 44 24.76 8.24 -37.59
C LEU A 44 25.63 7.09 -38.14
N LEU A 45 25.79 6.02 -37.36
CA LEU A 45 26.46 4.79 -37.81
C LEU A 45 25.76 4.14 -39.01
N LEU A 46 24.42 4.06 -38.99
CA LEU A 46 23.65 3.53 -40.11
C LEU A 46 23.87 4.35 -41.39
N SER A 47 23.85 5.68 -41.26
CA SER A 47 24.11 6.60 -42.38
C SER A 47 25.49 6.36 -43.00
N ILE A 48 26.53 6.28 -42.18
CA ILE A 48 27.91 6.05 -42.63
C ILE A 48 28.03 4.71 -43.36
N CYS A 49 27.49 3.63 -42.79
CA CYS A 49 27.57 2.30 -43.41
C CYS A 49 26.84 2.24 -44.75
N SER A 50 25.64 2.82 -44.85
CA SER A 50 24.87 2.84 -46.10
C SER A 50 25.56 3.68 -47.19
N PHE A 51 26.27 4.75 -46.83
CA PHE A 51 27.03 5.57 -47.75
C PHE A 51 28.24 4.81 -48.34
N PHE A 52 29.03 4.15 -47.50
CA PHE A 52 30.16 3.35 -47.97
C PHE A 52 29.70 2.18 -48.86
N LEU A 53 28.58 1.54 -48.51
CA LEU A 53 28.03 0.45 -49.32
C LEU A 53 27.58 0.95 -50.70
N ALA A 54 26.97 2.13 -50.80
CA ALA A 54 26.61 2.75 -52.08
C ALA A 54 27.84 3.00 -52.96
N ILE A 55 28.92 3.57 -52.41
CA ILE A 55 30.18 3.82 -53.14
C ILE A 55 30.76 2.50 -53.68
N THR A 56 30.78 1.44 -52.86
CA THR A 56 31.32 0.14 -53.30
C THR A 56 30.48 -0.48 -54.41
N LEU A 57 29.15 -0.35 -54.36
CA LEU A 57 28.26 -0.86 -55.40
C LEU A 57 28.40 -0.09 -56.71
N ASP A 58 28.55 1.23 -56.66
CA ASP A 58 28.78 2.07 -57.85
C ASP A 58 30.14 1.75 -58.49
N PHE A 59 31.21 1.68 -57.70
CA PHE A 59 32.54 1.31 -58.20
C PHE A 59 32.55 -0.10 -58.82
N THR A 60 31.84 -1.06 -58.22
CA THR A 60 31.71 -2.42 -58.76
C THR A 60 30.87 -2.43 -60.04
N ASN A 61 29.84 -1.58 -60.13
CA ASN A 61 29.01 -1.46 -61.33
C ASN A 61 29.82 -0.92 -62.51
N ASP A 62 30.58 0.16 -62.30
CA ASP A 62 31.40 0.77 -63.35
C ASP A 62 32.46 -0.22 -63.88
N LEU A 63 33.04 -1.01 -62.98
CA LEU A 63 33.99 -2.08 -63.32
C LEU A 63 33.35 -3.22 -64.14
N LEU A 64 32.06 -3.52 -63.93
CA LEU A 64 31.32 -4.58 -64.64
C LEU A 64 30.80 -4.13 -66.01
N THR A 65 30.46 -2.84 -66.18
CA THR A 65 29.85 -2.33 -67.42
C THR A 65 30.86 -1.83 -68.45
N GLU A 66 32.01 -1.29 -68.03
CA GLU A 66 33.05 -0.81 -68.95
C GLU A 66 34.44 -1.34 -68.56
N PRO A 67 34.77 -2.59 -68.89
CA PRO A 67 36.02 -3.19 -68.44
C PRO A 67 37.29 -2.64 -69.12
N LEU A 68 37.16 -1.81 -70.16
CA LEU A 68 38.30 -1.32 -70.96
C LEU A 68 38.63 0.16 -70.72
N THR A 69 37.85 0.88 -69.93
CA THR A 69 38.13 2.29 -69.57
C THR A 69 39.00 2.43 -68.33
N THR A 70 39.23 1.33 -67.60
CA THR A 70 40.21 1.26 -66.52
C THR A 70 41.41 0.45 -67.00
N THR A 71 42.61 1.02 -66.93
CA THR A 71 43.90 0.34 -67.19
C THR A 71 44.24 -0.66 -66.06
N ILE A 72 43.25 -1.42 -65.59
CA ILE A 72 43.35 -2.34 -64.46
C ILE A 72 43.49 -3.75 -65.02
N ASP A 73 44.63 -4.37 -64.75
CA ASP A 73 44.88 -5.77 -65.05
C ASP A 73 43.92 -6.66 -64.24
N TYR A 74 42.93 -7.25 -64.90
CA TYR A 74 41.91 -8.11 -64.29
C TYR A 74 42.48 -9.33 -63.56
N SER A 75 43.71 -9.76 -63.88
CA SER A 75 44.42 -10.79 -63.12
C SER A 75 44.84 -10.34 -61.72
N LYS A 76 44.83 -9.04 -61.44
CA LYS A 76 45.20 -8.41 -60.15
C LYS A 76 44.01 -7.89 -59.35
N VAL A 77 42.78 -7.93 -59.90
CA VAL A 77 41.56 -7.45 -59.23
C VAL A 77 41.21 -8.30 -57.99
N GLY A 78 41.41 -9.62 -58.05
CA GLY A 78 41.25 -10.51 -56.88
C GLY A 78 42.12 -10.08 -55.70
N PRO A 79 43.45 -9.95 -55.88
CA PRO A 79 44.36 -9.44 -54.85
C PRO A 79 43.99 -8.07 -54.25
N TYR A 80 43.45 -7.14 -55.04
CA TYR A 80 42.97 -5.86 -54.51
C TYR A 80 41.69 -6.00 -53.69
N GLY A 81 40.77 -6.88 -54.12
CA GLY A 81 39.59 -7.25 -53.33
C GLY A 81 39.94 -7.91 -52.00
N ASP A 82 40.96 -8.77 -51.99
CA ASP A 82 41.47 -9.42 -50.78
C ASP A 82 42.10 -8.40 -49.80
N LEU A 83 42.82 -7.41 -50.31
CA LEU A 83 43.38 -6.32 -49.49
C LEU A 83 42.27 -5.45 -48.86
N ILE A 84 41.28 -5.05 -49.66
CA ILE A 84 40.15 -4.24 -49.20
C ILE A 84 39.30 -5.01 -48.19
N GLY A 85 38.96 -6.27 -48.49
CA GLY A 85 38.22 -7.14 -47.59
C GLY A 85 38.99 -7.45 -46.29
N GLY A 86 40.31 -7.65 -46.40
CA GLY A 86 41.20 -7.88 -45.26
C GLY A 86 41.28 -6.70 -44.29
N ILE A 87 41.11 -5.46 -44.77
CA ILE A 87 41.11 -4.26 -43.94
C ILE A 87 39.71 -3.90 -43.45
N LEU A 88 38.70 -3.95 -44.34
CA LEU A 88 37.34 -3.52 -44.04
C LEU A 88 36.60 -4.51 -43.12
N ASN A 89 36.77 -5.83 -43.31
CA ASN A 89 36.04 -6.80 -42.51
C ASN A 89 36.37 -6.70 -41.01
N PRO A 90 37.65 -6.61 -40.58
CA PRO A 90 37.98 -6.38 -39.16
C PRO A 90 37.45 -5.03 -38.64
N LEU A 91 37.46 -3.98 -39.46
CA LEU A 91 36.96 -2.67 -39.05
C LEU A 91 35.44 -2.68 -38.83
N ILE A 92 34.68 -3.25 -39.76
CA ILE A 92 33.22 -3.42 -39.65
C ILE A 92 32.89 -4.35 -38.46
N ALA A 93 33.64 -5.43 -38.28
CA ALA A 93 33.48 -6.33 -37.14
C ALA A 93 33.73 -5.59 -35.82
N PHE A 94 34.76 -4.75 -35.74
CA PHE A 94 35.05 -3.95 -34.55
C PHE A 94 33.95 -2.92 -34.25
N ILE A 95 33.42 -2.25 -35.27
CA ILE A 95 32.24 -1.37 -35.15
C ILE A 95 31.03 -2.17 -34.64
N GLY A 96 30.81 -3.39 -35.17
CA GLY A 96 29.76 -4.30 -34.72
C GLY A 96 29.90 -4.68 -33.24
N ILE A 97 31.12 -4.98 -32.78
CA ILE A 97 31.42 -5.28 -31.37
C ILE A 97 31.11 -4.08 -30.47
N ILE A 98 31.52 -2.87 -30.87
CA ILE A 98 31.21 -1.64 -30.12
C ILE A 98 29.70 -1.41 -30.06
N ALA A 99 29.00 -1.54 -31.19
CA ALA A 99 27.54 -1.37 -31.25
C ALA A 99 26.82 -2.40 -30.36
N ALA A 100 27.23 -3.66 -30.42
CA ALA A 100 26.69 -4.71 -29.55
C ALA A 100 26.95 -4.41 -28.07
N SER A 101 28.16 -3.99 -27.72
CA SER A 101 28.53 -3.63 -26.33
C SER A 101 27.67 -2.47 -25.80
N LEU A 102 27.40 -1.46 -26.63
CA LEU A 102 26.51 -0.35 -26.29
C LEU A 102 25.06 -0.81 -26.12
N ALA A 103 24.57 -1.71 -26.97
CA ALA A 103 23.24 -2.30 -26.86
C ALA A 103 23.10 -3.10 -25.55
N PHE A 104 24.08 -3.94 -25.23
CA PHE A 104 24.11 -4.68 -23.97
C PHE A 104 24.16 -3.75 -22.75
N TYR A 105 24.93 -2.67 -22.82
CA TYR A 105 24.97 -1.69 -21.74
C TYR A 105 23.63 -0.97 -21.54
N ALA A 106 22.95 -0.62 -22.64
CA ALA A 106 21.60 -0.04 -22.58
C ALA A 106 20.59 -1.04 -21.99
N GLN A 107 20.67 -2.31 -22.39
CA GLN A 107 19.82 -3.39 -21.84
C GLN A 107 20.11 -3.63 -20.35
N TYR A 108 21.37 -3.61 -19.94
CA TYR A 108 21.75 -3.73 -18.53
C TYR A 108 21.14 -2.60 -17.68
N GLN A 109 21.20 -1.35 -18.15
CA GLN A 109 20.53 -0.24 -17.47
C GLN A 109 19.00 -0.39 -17.43
N ALA A 110 18.39 -0.84 -18.53
CA ALA A 110 16.95 -1.11 -18.56
C ALA A 110 16.57 -2.20 -17.55
N ASN A 111 17.36 -3.26 -17.43
CA ASN A 111 17.14 -4.33 -16.46
C ASN A 111 17.22 -3.82 -15.02
N HIS A 112 18.15 -2.91 -14.70
CA HIS A 112 18.20 -2.26 -13.38
C HIS A 112 16.92 -1.47 -13.06
N GLN A 113 16.40 -0.72 -14.04
CA GLN A 113 15.14 0.02 -13.86
C GLN A 113 13.96 -0.94 -13.66
N VAL A 114 13.93 -2.05 -14.41
CA VAL A 114 12.91 -3.09 -14.27
C VAL A 114 12.97 -3.76 -12.90
N GLN A 115 14.16 -4.02 -12.35
CA GLN A 115 14.32 -4.60 -11.02
C GLN A 115 13.76 -3.68 -9.91
N GLU A 116 14.02 -2.37 -9.99
CA GLU A 116 13.45 -1.42 -9.03
C GLU A 116 11.92 -1.33 -9.16
N GLN A 117 11.39 -1.29 -10.38
CA GLN A 117 9.94 -1.34 -10.61
C GLN A 117 9.32 -2.63 -10.08
N PHE A 118 10.01 -3.77 -10.22
CA PHE A 118 9.55 -5.06 -9.74
C PHE A 118 9.40 -5.08 -8.22
N LYS A 119 10.32 -4.45 -7.47
CA LYS A 119 10.21 -4.32 -6.00
C LYS A 119 8.95 -3.54 -5.61
N ILE A 120 8.68 -2.42 -6.28
CA ILE A 120 7.47 -1.61 -6.03
C ILE A 120 6.22 -2.43 -6.35
N GLN A 121 6.18 -3.11 -7.50
CA GLN A 121 5.06 -3.97 -7.88
C GLN A 121 4.82 -5.12 -6.90
N GLN A 122 5.89 -5.75 -6.40
CA GLN A 122 5.78 -6.80 -5.39
C GLN A 122 5.19 -6.26 -4.08
N PHE A 123 5.67 -5.09 -3.63
CA PHE A 123 5.13 -4.40 -2.47
C PHE A 123 3.63 -4.08 -2.66
N GLU A 124 3.26 -3.48 -3.79
CA GLU A 124 1.88 -3.10 -4.08
C GLU A 124 0.97 -4.32 -4.18
N SER A 125 1.41 -5.38 -4.86
CA SER A 125 0.68 -6.63 -4.95
C SER A 125 0.42 -7.23 -3.57
N GLN A 126 1.43 -7.27 -2.69
CA GLN A 126 1.27 -7.75 -1.33
C GLN A 126 0.32 -6.84 -0.51
N PHE A 127 0.46 -5.53 -0.63
CA PHE A 127 -0.42 -4.57 0.04
C PHE A 127 -1.89 -4.76 -0.36
N TYR A 128 -2.17 -4.81 -1.66
CA TYR A 128 -3.54 -4.96 -2.17
C TYR A 128 -4.14 -6.32 -1.86
N GLU A 129 -3.34 -7.39 -1.83
CA GLU A 129 -3.82 -8.71 -1.40
C GLU A 129 -4.19 -8.72 0.09
N MET A 130 -3.37 -8.13 0.97
CA MET A 130 -3.75 -8.03 2.37
C MET A 130 -4.98 -7.13 2.58
N LEU A 131 -5.13 -6.05 1.79
CA LEU A 131 -6.33 -5.20 1.82
C LEU A 131 -7.58 -5.98 1.40
N ARG A 132 -7.47 -6.84 0.38
CA ARG A 132 -8.55 -7.74 -0.03
C ARG A 132 -8.92 -8.71 1.08
N LEU A 133 -7.94 -9.39 1.68
CA LEU A 133 -8.17 -10.31 2.81
C LEU A 133 -8.80 -9.59 4.01
N HIS A 134 -8.43 -8.34 4.27
CA HIS A 134 -9.06 -7.55 5.32
C HIS A 134 -10.54 -7.28 5.01
N LYS A 135 -10.88 -6.94 3.76
CA LYS A 135 -12.28 -6.78 3.35
C LYS A 135 -13.09 -8.06 3.51
N ASP A 136 -12.49 -9.21 3.19
CA ASP A 136 -13.14 -10.52 3.39
C ASP A 136 -13.38 -10.79 4.88
N ASN A 137 -12.39 -10.53 5.75
CA ASN A 137 -12.57 -10.61 7.21
C ASN A 137 -13.71 -9.69 7.71
N VAL A 138 -13.83 -8.47 7.16
CA VAL A 138 -14.92 -7.55 7.51
C VAL A 138 -16.28 -8.13 7.12
N ASN A 139 -16.39 -8.77 5.95
CA ASN A 139 -17.64 -9.36 5.48
C ASN A 139 -18.07 -10.58 6.31
N GLU A 140 -17.12 -11.28 6.92
CA GLU A 140 -17.38 -12.41 7.83
C GLU A 140 -17.87 -11.96 9.21
N VAL A 141 -17.71 -10.68 9.58
CA VAL A 141 -18.24 -10.16 10.84
C VAL A 141 -19.76 -10.17 10.78
N SER A 142 -20.39 -10.85 11.73
CA SER A 142 -21.83 -10.92 11.88
C SER A 142 -22.25 -10.71 13.33
N ILE A 143 -23.43 -10.12 13.50
CA ILE A 143 -24.09 -10.01 14.79
C ILE A 143 -25.57 -10.37 14.63
N SER A 144 -26.06 -11.27 15.47
CA SER A 144 -27.46 -11.69 15.46
C SER A 144 -28.31 -10.80 16.36
N GLU A 145 -29.28 -10.08 15.79
CA GLU A 145 -30.24 -9.25 16.52
C GLU A 145 -31.57 -9.99 16.71
N LYS A 146 -32.16 -9.96 17.91
CA LYS A 146 -33.56 -10.40 18.11
C LYS A 146 -34.51 -9.29 17.65
N LYS A 147 -35.11 -9.44 16.47
CA LYS A 147 -36.21 -8.57 16.02
C LYS A 147 -37.55 -9.18 16.41
N VAL A 148 -38.31 -8.47 17.23
CA VAL A 148 -39.71 -8.82 17.52
C VAL A 148 -40.57 -8.29 16.37
N LEU A 149 -41.06 -9.19 15.52
CA LEU A 149 -42.02 -8.85 14.48
C LEU A 149 -43.43 -8.95 15.06
N TYR A 150 -44.13 -7.81 15.11
CA TYR A 150 -45.53 -7.76 15.48
C TYR A 150 -46.37 -8.14 14.25
N GLN A 151 -46.78 -9.41 14.17
CA GLN A 151 -47.70 -9.86 13.10
C GLN A 151 -49.17 -9.63 13.47
N SER A 152 -49.50 -9.47 14.75
CA SER A 152 -50.83 -9.03 15.24
C SER A 152 -50.78 -8.56 16.70
N PHE A 153 -51.82 -7.86 17.18
CA PHE A 153 -51.93 -7.34 18.56
C PHE A 153 -51.83 -8.43 19.67
N ARG A 154 -51.91 -9.73 19.31
CA ARG A 154 -51.87 -10.85 20.24
C ARG A 154 -50.75 -11.88 19.98
N ASN A 155 -50.11 -11.87 18.81
CA ASN A 155 -49.01 -12.78 18.49
C ASN A 155 -47.79 -11.99 18.01
N SER A 156 -46.77 -11.91 18.87
CA SER A 156 -45.43 -11.49 18.51
C SER A 156 -44.56 -12.73 18.32
N GLN A 157 -43.89 -12.83 17.17
CA GLN A 157 -42.82 -13.80 16.96
C GLN A 157 -41.49 -13.05 16.94
N ALA A 158 -40.55 -13.50 17.75
CA ALA A 158 -39.18 -13.01 17.72
C ALA A 158 -38.42 -13.80 16.64
N THR A 159 -37.93 -13.09 15.62
CA THR A 159 -37.05 -13.66 14.60
C THR A 159 -35.64 -13.11 14.82
N LEU A 160 -34.63 -13.98 14.73
CA LEU A 160 -33.24 -13.55 14.69
C LEU A 160 -32.92 -13.03 13.29
N VAL A 161 -32.38 -11.81 13.20
CA VAL A 161 -31.88 -11.24 11.95
C VAL A 161 -30.38 -11.05 12.09
N ASP A 162 -29.63 -11.71 11.21
CA ASP A 162 -28.19 -11.56 11.15
C ASP A 162 -27.83 -10.28 10.38
N ILE A 163 -27.04 -9.44 11.03
CA ILE A 163 -26.50 -8.21 10.46
C ILE A 163 -25.03 -8.46 10.19
N ASN A 164 -24.65 -8.38 8.91
CA ASN A 164 -23.32 -8.76 8.46
C ASN A 164 -22.53 -7.56 7.94
N GLY A 165 -21.21 -7.71 7.92
CA GLY A 165 -20.28 -6.75 7.35
C GLY A 165 -20.23 -5.43 8.11
N ARG A 166 -20.06 -4.33 7.38
CA ARG A 166 -19.87 -2.97 7.94
C ARG A 166 -20.98 -2.55 8.90
N LYS A 167 -22.24 -2.94 8.64
CA LYS A 167 -23.38 -2.59 9.51
C LYS A 167 -23.29 -3.24 10.88
N ALA A 168 -22.65 -4.40 11.02
CA ALA A 168 -22.48 -5.07 12.30
C ALA A 168 -21.66 -4.22 13.28
N PHE A 169 -20.70 -3.43 12.78
CA PHE A 169 -19.86 -2.56 13.62
C PHE A 169 -20.64 -1.46 14.34
N GLU A 170 -21.73 -0.94 13.75
CA GLU A 170 -22.61 0.01 14.45
C GLU A 170 -23.23 -0.62 15.71
N TYR A 171 -23.57 -1.90 15.64
CA TYR A 171 -24.11 -2.63 16.78
C TYR A 171 -23.03 -2.97 17.80
N HIS A 172 -21.82 -3.31 17.35
CA HIS A 172 -20.69 -3.52 18.27
C HIS A 172 -20.33 -2.27 19.06
N VAL A 173 -20.36 -1.09 18.44
CA VAL A 173 -20.13 0.19 19.16
C VAL A 173 -21.19 0.38 20.25
N LYS A 174 -22.48 0.19 19.92
CA LYS A 174 -23.59 0.30 20.87
C LYS A 174 -23.51 -0.75 21.98
N GLU A 175 -23.07 -1.94 21.64
CA GLU A 175 -22.88 -3.03 22.59
C GLU A 175 -21.76 -2.68 23.59
N ILE A 176 -20.61 -2.18 23.14
CA ILE A 176 -19.53 -1.71 24.03
C ILE A 176 -20.04 -0.58 24.95
N GLU A 177 -20.81 0.37 24.42
CA GLU A 177 -21.40 1.45 25.22
C GLU A 177 -22.34 0.90 26.32
N LEU A 178 -23.13 -0.12 26.00
CA LEU A 178 -23.97 -0.82 26.98
C LEU A 178 -23.14 -1.47 28.09
N TYR A 179 -22.07 -2.20 27.74
CA TYR A 179 -21.14 -2.75 28.73
C TYR A 179 -20.45 -1.64 29.53
N TYR A 180 -20.11 -0.52 28.91
CA TYR A 180 -19.48 0.61 29.58
C TYR A 180 -20.40 1.24 30.64
N ASN A 181 -21.67 1.47 30.30
CA ASN A 181 -22.67 2.00 31.23
C ASN A 181 -22.95 1.03 32.39
N ALA A 182 -22.97 -0.27 32.12
CA ALA A 182 -23.03 -1.30 33.16
C ALA A 182 -21.78 -1.23 34.07
N ALA A 183 -20.58 -1.14 33.51
CA ALA A 183 -19.34 -1.01 34.27
C ALA A 183 -19.34 0.23 35.18
N LYS A 184 -19.82 1.37 34.68
CA LYS A 184 -19.98 2.62 35.44
C LYS A 184 -20.93 2.46 36.64
N THR A 185 -22.02 1.73 36.44
CA THR A 185 -23.01 1.45 37.50
C THR A 185 -22.47 0.50 38.57
N ILE A 186 -21.71 -0.52 38.16
CA ILE A 186 -21.13 -1.54 39.04
C ILE A 186 -19.93 -0.99 39.81
N PHE A 187 -19.06 -0.23 39.14
CA PHE A 187 -17.78 0.25 39.66
C PHE A 187 -17.77 1.77 39.85
N LYS A 188 -18.75 2.32 40.58
CA LYS A 188 -18.98 3.78 40.72
C LYS A 188 -17.78 4.62 41.20
N LYS A 189 -16.78 4.01 41.84
CA LYS A 189 -15.59 4.68 42.39
C LYS A 189 -14.38 4.70 41.44
N GLU A 190 -14.46 3.97 40.34
CA GLU A 190 -13.36 3.83 39.38
C GLU A 190 -13.44 4.91 38.30
N ASN A 191 -12.43 4.97 37.41
CA ASN A 191 -12.36 5.97 36.35
C ASN A 191 -12.80 5.42 34.98
N ASN A 192 -12.90 6.33 34.00
CA ASN A 192 -13.35 6.02 32.63
C ASN A 192 -12.52 4.92 31.96
N GLU A 193 -11.20 4.90 32.18
CA GLU A 193 -10.30 3.89 31.63
C GLU A 193 -10.57 2.50 32.21
N TYR A 194 -10.79 2.42 33.54
CA TYR A 194 -11.12 1.18 34.20
C TYR A 194 -12.46 0.62 33.71
N TRP A 195 -13.49 1.48 33.58
CA TRP A 195 -14.79 1.07 33.06
C TRP A 195 -14.70 0.52 31.64
N LEU A 196 -14.01 1.22 30.74
CA LEU A 196 -13.81 0.74 29.36
C LEU A 196 -13.02 -0.57 29.33
N LYS A 197 -11.97 -0.70 30.14
CA LYS A 197 -11.18 -1.94 30.21
C LYS A 197 -12.04 -3.13 30.62
N LYS A 198 -12.93 -2.97 31.61
CA LYS A 198 -13.84 -4.04 32.04
C LYS A 198 -14.94 -4.33 31.01
N ALA A 199 -15.53 -3.28 30.47
CA ALA A 199 -16.56 -3.39 29.43
C ALA A 199 -16.03 -4.12 28.20
N TYR A 200 -14.88 -3.67 27.68
CA TYR A 200 -14.25 -4.26 26.49
C TYR A 200 -13.80 -5.70 26.75
N HIS A 201 -13.30 -6.02 27.94
CA HIS A 201 -12.93 -7.40 28.29
C HIS A 201 -14.12 -8.35 28.22
N LEU A 202 -15.26 -7.96 28.79
CA LEU A 202 -16.48 -8.77 28.77
C LEU A 202 -17.09 -8.85 27.38
N TYR A 203 -17.13 -7.74 26.64
CA TYR A 203 -17.52 -7.71 25.23
C TYR A 203 -16.66 -8.67 24.39
N PHE A 204 -15.34 -8.66 24.58
CA PHE A 204 -14.42 -9.44 23.77
C PHE A 204 -14.45 -10.93 24.11
N PHE A 205 -14.44 -11.30 25.39
CA PHE A 205 -14.36 -12.72 25.79
C PHE A 205 -15.72 -13.37 26.09
N GLY A 206 -16.77 -12.58 26.31
CA GLY A 206 -18.08 -13.05 26.74
C GLY A 206 -18.10 -13.45 28.22
N ILE A 207 -19.27 -13.93 28.68
CA ILE A 207 -19.49 -14.30 30.09
C ILE A 207 -19.10 -15.76 30.40
N ASN A 208 -19.15 -16.65 29.41
CA ASN A 208 -19.04 -18.10 29.62
C ASN A 208 -17.70 -18.74 29.21
N ASN A 209 -16.77 -17.98 28.66
CA ASN A 209 -15.44 -18.51 28.38
C ASN A 209 -14.59 -18.34 29.63
N GLY A 210 -14.24 -19.45 30.29
CA GLY A 210 -13.34 -19.53 31.46
C GLY A 210 -11.89 -19.07 31.20
N GLY A 211 -11.70 -18.01 30.42
CA GLY A 211 -10.45 -17.36 30.07
C GLY A 211 -10.07 -16.16 30.95
N THR A 212 -10.82 -15.87 32.02
CA THR A 212 -10.43 -14.85 33.02
C THR A 212 -9.18 -15.22 33.84
N ASN A 213 -8.60 -16.41 33.62
CA ASN A 213 -7.62 -17.02 34.51
C ASN A 213 -6.17 -16.49 34.48
N ASN A 214 -5.84 -15.38 33.81
CA ASN A 214 -4.48 -14.80 33.92
C ASN A 214 -4.40 -13.31 34.30
N PHE A 215 -5.53 -12.57 34.34
CA PHE A 215 -5.56 -11.23 34.97
C PHE A 215 -6.27 -11.21 36.32
N TYR A 216 -7.03 -12.28 36.65
CA TYR A 216 -7.50 -12.57 37.98
C TYR A 216 -6.87 -13.89 38.44
N ARG A 217 -5.82 -13.81 39.27
CA ARG A 217 -5.50 -14.88 40.21
C ARG A 217 -6.18 -14.55 41.54
N PRO A 218 -7.42 -14.99 41.82
CA PRO A 218 -7.83 -15.17 43.19
C PRO A 218 -7.17 -16.48 43.66
N SER A 219 -6.22 -16.36 44.58
CA SER A 219 -5.68 -17.50 45.33
C SER A 219 -6.84 -18.35 45.86
N ASN A 220 -6.92 -19.61 45.44
CA ASN A 220 -7.74 -20.71 45.97
C ASN A 220 -8.81 -20.30 46.98
N ARG A 221 -10.08 -20.23 46.58
CA ARG A 221 -11.25 -20.35 47.49
C ARG A 221 -12.52 -20.62 46.69
N ARG A 222 -13.42 -21.37 47.34
CA ARG A 222 -14.77 -21.83 46.95
C ARG A 222 -15.57 -20.81 46.11
N PRO A 223 -16.54 -21.25 45.28
CA PRO A 223 -17.41 -20.34 44.53
C PRO A 223 -18.02 -19.29 45.47
N PRO A 224 -17.97 -17.98 45.11
CA PRO A 224 -18.35 -16.90 46.01
C PRO A 224 -19.86 -16.93 46.30
N LYS A 225 -20.24 -16.57 47.55
CA LYS A 225 -21.63 -16.33 47.97
C LYS A 225 -22.28 -15.12 47.29
N ASN A 226 -21.46 -14.25 46.69
CA ASN A 226 -21.87 -13.02 46.01
C ASN A 226 -21.88 -13.24 44.50
N PRO A 227 -22.73 -12.52 43.75
CA PRO A 227 -22.74 -12.64 42.29
C PRO A 227 -21.35 -12.34 41.72
N THR A 228 -20.94 -13.12 40.71
CA THR A 228 -19.68 -12.84 40.00
C THR A 228 -19.78 -11.51 39.26
N VAL A 229 -18.63 -10.93 38.86
CA VAL A 229 -18.63 -9.68 38.09
C VAL A 229 -19.48 -9.83 36.84
N GLU A 230 -19.35 -10.96 36.14
CA GLU A 230 -20.12 -11.30 34.95
C GLU A 230 -21.63 -11.31 35.22
N GLN A 231 -22.06 -11.86 36.37
CA GLN A 231 -23.46 -11.85 36.78
C GLN A 231 -23.97 -10.44 37.12
N LEU A 232 -23.12 -9.58 37.69
CA LEU A 232 -23.46 -8.17 37.90
C LEU A 232 -23.68 -7.45 36.56
N PHE A 233 -22.80 -7.68 35.58
CA PHE A 233 -22.98 -7.14 34.24
C PHE A 233 -24.23 -7.67 33.58
N TYR A 234 -24.49 -8.97 33.64
CA TYR A 234 -25.72 -9.57 33.13
C TYR A 234 -26.96 -8.90 33.73
N ASN A 235 -26.99 -8.70 35.05
CA ASN A 235 -28.12 -8.07 35.73
C ASN A 235 -28.29 -6.60 35.33
N GLU A 236 -27.22 -5.82 35.21
CA GLU A 236 -27.30 -4.43 34.78
C GLU A 236 -27.72 -4.30 33.31
N ILE A 237 -27.16 -5.15 32.44
CA ILE A 237 -27.52 -5.18 31.02
C ILE A 237 -28.97 -5.64 30.84
N ALA A 238 -29.44 -6.62 31.61
CA ALA A 238 -30.83 -7.07 31.56
C ALA A 238 -31.84 -6.00 31.99
N LYS A 239 -31.45 -5.07 32.89
CA LYS A 239 -32.30 -3.91 33.25
C LYS A 239 -32.41 -2.91 32.11
N ALA A 240 -31.34 -2.74 31.34
CA ALA A 240 -31.37 -1.99 30.10
C ALA A 240 -32.08 -2.84 29.04
N ASN A 241 -33.40 -2.76 29.03
CA ASN A 241 -34.38 -3.59 28.31
C ASN A 241 -34.17 -3.66 26.77
N ILE A 242 -33.06 -4.21 26.29
CA ILE A 242 -32.59 -4.07 24.90
C ILE A 242 -32.56 -5.42 24.19
N LYS A 243 -33.10 -5.35 22.96
CA LYS A 243 -33.08 -6.21 21.75
C LYS A 243 -31.85 -7.11 21.47
N PHE A 244 -30.81 -7.09 22.29
CA PHE A 244 -29.69 -8.01 22.16
C PHE A 244 -30.07 -9.36 22.76
N ASN A 245 -29.64 -10.45 22.13
CA ASN A 245 -29.93 -11.79 22.62
C ASN A 245 -29.19 -12.07 23.94
N THR A 246 -29.75 -11.60 25.05
CA THR A 246 -29.16 -11.71 26.40
C THR A 246 -29.00 -13.15 26.89
N GLU A 247 -29.66 -14.13 26.26
CA GLU A 247 -29.58 -15.54 26.65
C GLU A 247 -28.18 -16.13 26.48
N LYS A 248 -27.31 -15.50 25.66
CA LYS A 248 -25.93 -15.92 25.51
C LYS A 248 -25.04 -14.71 25.17
N ILE A 249 -24.41 -14.13 26.20
CA ILE A 249 -23.30 -13.17 26.01
C ILE A 249 -22.09 -13.99 25.53
N GLU A 250 -22.09 -14.28 24.23
CA GLU A 250 -20.97 -14.88 23.51
C GLU A 250 -19.89 -13.83 23.28
N GLY A 251 -18.63 -14.21 23.46
CA GLY A 251 -17.51 -13.31 23.22
C GLY A 251 -17.22 -13.13 21.74
N HIS A 252 -16.84 -11.91 21.37
CA HIS A 252 -16.55 -11.53 19.99
C HIS A 252 -15.08 -11.75 19.57
N ALA A 253 -14.26 -12.34 20.45
CA ALA A 253 -12.83 -12.52 20.26
C ALA A 253 -12.48 -13.27 18.97
N THR A 254 -13.28 -14.27 18.58
CA THR A 254 -12.98 -15.14 17.43
C THR A 254 -12.73 -14.33 16.17
N TYR A 255 -13.68 -13.52 15.72
CA TYR A 255 -13.55 -12.77 14.48
C TYR A 255 -12.78 -11.44 14.67
N LEU A 256 -13.02 -10.72 15.78
CA LEU A 256 -12.35 -9.43 16.02
C LEU A 256 -10.84 -9.57 16.20
N ALA A 257 -10.36 -10.64 16.86
CA ALA A 257 -8.92 -10.85 17.02
C ALA A 257 -8.22 -11.02 15.66
N HIS A 258 -8.85 -11.75 14.72
CA HIS A 258 -8.32 -11.90 13.37
C HIS A 258 -8.35 -10.59 12.60
N LEU A 259 -9.47 -9.86 12.68
CA LEU A 259 -9.63 -8.56 12.04
C LEU A 259 -8.55 -7.55 12.48
N TYR A 260 -8.43 -7.31 13.79
CA TYR A 260 -7.45 -6.36 14.31
C TYR A 260 -6.01 -6.78 14.03
N ARG A 261 -5.71 -8.08 14.08
CA ARG A 261 -4.38 -8.59 13.77
C ARG A 261 -4.04 -8.34 12.31
N HIS A 262 -4.95 -8.64 11.38
CA HIS A 262 -4.72 -8.39 9.95
C HIS A 262 -4.56 -6.89 9.66
N LEU A 263 -5.46 -6.06 10.21
CA LEU A 263 -5.38 -4.61 10.05
C LEU A 263 -4.03 -4.06 10.57
N PHE A 264 -3.61 -4.51 11.75
CA PHE A 264 -2.31 -4.14 12.33
C PHE A 264 -1.13 -4.58 11.45
N GLN A 265 -1.17 -5.78 10.88
CA GLN A 265 -0.08 -6.25 10.01
C GLN A 265 -0.01 -5.45 8.71
N ILE A 266 -1.12 -5.05 8.12
CA ILE A 266 -1.10 -4.19 6.92
C ILE A 266 -0.44 -2.85 7.24
N VAL A 267 -0.86 -2.21 8.33
CA VAL A 267 -0.32 -0.91 8.74
C VAL A 267 1.17 -1.02 9.04
N LYS A 268 1.56 -2.04 9.80
CA LYS A 268 2.96 -2.33 10.11
C LYS A 268 3.78 -2.64 8.85
N PHE A 269 3.25 -3.40 7.91
CA PHE A 269 3.91 -3.73 6.64
C PHE A 269 4.30 -2.48 5.87
N VAL A 270 3.40 -1.50 5.76
CA VAL A 270 3.68 -0.22 5.08
C VAL A 270 4.62 0.66 5.91
N ALA A 271 4.30 0.86 7.20
CA ALA A 271 5.05 1.76 8.07
C ALA A 271 6.52 1.35 8.25
N SER A 272 6.79 0.04 8.29
CA SER A 272 8.13 -0.52 8.50
C SER A 272 9.05 -0.51 7.28
N GLN A 273 8.55 -0.17 6.08
CA GLN A 273 9.41 -0.06 4.89
C GLN A 273 10.49 1.01 5.07
N GLN A 274 11.65 0.82 4.44
CA GLN A 274 12.72 1.81 4.46
C GLN A 274 12.31 3.07 3.68
N GLU A 275 12.62 4.25 4.18
CA GLU A 275 12.23 5.52 3.53
C GLU A 275 12.95 5.78 2.20
N SER A 276 14.11 5.14 1.97
CA SER A 276 14.78 5.12 0.67
C SER A 276 14.04 4.30 -0.40
N PHE A 277 13.14 3.41 0.01
CA PHE A 277 12.32 2.60 -0.89
C PHE A 277 10.92 3.19 -1.05
N ILE A 278 10.24 3.50 0.08
CA ILE A 278 8.93 4.16 0.09
C ILE A 278 8.99 5.36 1.03
N SER A 279 8.84 6.56 0.46
CA SER A 279 8.82 7.82 1.21
C SER A 279 7.68 7.85 2.24
N TYR A 280 7.75 8.78 3.20
CA TYR A 280 6.70 8.91 4.20
C TYR A 280 5.34 9.30 3.58
N GLU A 281 5.37 10.16 2.58
CA GLU A 281 4.22 10.61 1.78
C GLU A 281 3.58 9.43 1.04
N GLU A 282 4.38 8.55 0.45
CA GLU A 282 3.88 7.33 -0.19
C GLU A 282 3.28 6.37 0.84
N LYS A 283 3.92 6.19 2.01
CA LYS A 283 3.33 5.40 3.11
C LYS A 283 1.97 5.97 3.53
N ARG A 284 1.87 7.29 3.72
CA ARG A 284 0.61 7.99 4.02
C ARG A 284 -0.43 7.78 2.93
N LYS A 285 -0.03 7.79 1.66
CA LYS A 285 -0.91 7.48 0.52
C LYS A 285 -1.48 6.05 0.61
N TYR A 286 -0.65 5.02 0.80
CA TYR A 286 -1.13 3.63 0.92
C TYR A 286 -2.02 3.45 2.15
N LEU A 287 -1.64 4.00 3.30
CA LEU A 287 -2.43 3.87 4.53
C LEU A 287 -3.75 4.67 4.47
N ARG A 288 -3.79 5.76 3.70
CA ARG A 288 -5.05 6.45 3.38
C ARG A 288 -5.95 5.60 2.48
N ILE A 289 -5.41 4.84 1.52
CA ILE A 289 -6.20 3.87 0.73
C ILE A 289 -6.81 2.80 1.65
N LEU A 290 -6.02 2.26 2.58
CA LEU A 290 -6.50 1.30 3.58
C LEU A 290 -7.59 1.93 4.47
N ARG A 291 -7.33 3.10 5.04
CA ARG A 291 -8.27 3.82 5.91
C ARG A 291 -9.59 4.12 5.21
N ALA A 292 -9.57 4.47 3.93
CA ALA A 292 -10.78 4.71 3.15
C ALA A 292 -11.68 3.46 3.02
N GLN A 293 -11.15 2.25 3.29
CA GLN A 293 -11.96 1.04 3.36
C GLN A 293 -12.63 0.82 4.73
N LEU A 294 -12.16 1.49 5.78
CA LEU A 294 -12.69 1.38 7.15
C LEU A 294 -13.86 2.35 7.34
N SER A 295 -15.01 1.84 7.78
CA SER A 295 -16.11 2.71 8.22
C SER A 295 -15.78 3.45 9.53
N ASN A 296 -16.50 4.54 9.82
CA ASN A 296 -16.33 5.28 11.08
C ASN A 296 -16.53 4.38 12.31
N PRO A 297 -17.56 3.50 12.38
CA PRO A 297 -17.68 2.52 13.46
C PRO A 297 -16.48 1.56 13.58
N GLU A 298 -15.87 1.12 12.47
CA GLU A 298 -14.65 0.30 12.51
C GLU A 298 -13.47 1.05 13.14
N GLN A 299 -13.29 2.33 12.80
CA GLN A 299 -12.26 3.17 13.41
C GLN A 299 -12.53 3.42 14.90
N VAL A 300 -13.79 3.61 15.31
CA VAL A 300 -14.18 3.71 16.73
C VAL A 300 -13.90 2.40 17.47
N MET A 301 -14.24 1.27 16.87
CA MET A 301 -13.93 -0.05 17.42
C MET A 301 -12.42 -0.25 17.61
N LEU A 302 -11.60 0.24 16.66
CA LEU A 302 -10.15 0.23 16.76
C LEU A 302 -9.65 1.15 17.89
N PHE A 303 -10.24 2.34 18.04
CA PHE A 303 -9.96 3.25 19.14
C PHE A 303 -10.24 2.62 20.50
N TYR A 304 -11.39 1.97 20.69
CA TYR A 304 -11.72 1.28 21.95
C TYR A 304 -10.83 0.06 22.20
N ASN A 305 -10.45 -0.67 21.15
CA ASN A 305 -9.47 -1.76 21.27
C ASN A 305 -8.14 -1.27 21.84
N TRP A 306 -7.64 -0.14 21.34
CA TRP A 306 -6.42 0.48 21.86
C TRP A 306 -6.62 1.06 23.27
N LYS A 307 -7.65 1.90 23.47
CA LYS A 307 -7.88 2.61 24.75
C LYS A 307 -8.19 1.67 25.91
N SER A 308 -8.75 0.48 25.64
CA SER A 308 -8.93 -0.58 26.65
C SER A 308 -7.65 -1.35 26.98
N GLY A 309 -6.56 -1.16 26.22
CA GLY A 309 -5.25 -1.77 26.41
C GLY A 309 -4.98 -3.04 25.60
N PHE A 310 -5.97 -3.59 24.89
CA PHE A 310 -5.78 -4.77 24.02
C PHE A 310 -4.91 -4.44 22.80
N GLY A 311 -5.15 -3.27 22.23
CA GLY A 311 -4.49 -2.73 21.05
C GLY A 311 -3.32 -1.80 21.37
N PHE A 312 -2.68 -1.90 22.54
CA PHE A 312 -1.67 -0.92 22.98
C PHE A 312 -0.53 -0.66 21.96
N LYS A 313 -0.24 -1.64 21.09
CA LYS A 313 0.80 -1.52 20.05
C LYS A 313 0.45 -0.57 18.91
N TRP A 314 -0.79 -0.09 18.81
CA TRP A 314 -1.22 0.85 17.78
C TRP A 314 -0.63 2.25 17.99
N GLU A 315 -0.61 2.71 19.23
CA GLU A 315 -0.10 4.03 19.61
C GLU A 315 0.58 3.89 20.98
N GLN A 316 1.91 3.95 21.00
CA GLN A 316 2.74 3.80 22.19
C GLN A 316 3.38 5.13 22.57
N SER A 317 3.33 5.49 23.85
CA SER A 317 3.93 6.72 24.35
C SER A 317 5.43 6.55 24.66
N GLU A 318 6.13 7.66 24.85
CA GLU A 318 7.52 7.65 25.33
C GLU A 318 7.71 6.98 26.68
N LYS A 319 6.68 7.02 27.54
CA LYS A 319 6.69 6.44 28.87
C LYS A 319 6.58 4.91 28.85
N ASP A 320 6.18 4.32 27.72
CA ASP A 320 5.99 2.87 27.56
C ASP A 320 7.28 2.13 27.16
N LYS A 321 8.42 2.84 27.05
CA LYS A 321 9.73 2.25 26.77
C LYS A 321 10.21 1.39 27.95
N LYS A 322 10.10 0.07 27.80
CA LYS A 322 10.89 -0.89 28.60
C LYS A 322 12.11 -1.44 27.85
N ASP A 323 12.19 -1.21 26.54
CA ASP A 323 13.24 -1.75 25.68
C ASP A 323 13.44 -0.84 24.45
N ASN A 324 14.58 -0.94 23.78
CA ASN A 324 14.98 -0.14 22.59
C ASN A 324 14.11 -0.41 21.33
N SER A 325 12.91 -0.97 21.46
CA SER A 325 11.98 -1.20 20.36
C SER A 325 11.37 0.12 19.86
N LYS A 326 11.31 0.28 18.52
CA LYS A 326 10.63 1.41 17.87
C LYS A 326 9.18 1.51 18.36
N GLN A 327 8.79 2.71 18.75
CA GLN A 327 7.39 3.04 19.08
C GLN A 327 6.57 3.02 17.79
N ASN A 328 5.40 2.39 17.85
CA ASN A 328 4.41 2.56 16.80
C ASN A 328 3.53 3.76 17.14
N ARG A 329 3.40 4.66 16.18
CA ARG A 329 2.56 5.86 16.25
C ARG A 329 1.54 5.84 15.11
N PHE A 330 0.78 4.77 15.00
CA PHE A 330 -0.06 4.52 13.82
C PHE A 330 -1.31 5.41 13.78
N PHE A 331 -1.83 5.82 14.93
CA PHE A 331 -2.94 6.75 14.98
C PHE A 331 -2.46 8.16 14.65
N THR A 332 -1.32 8.57 15.22
CA THR A 332 -0.78 9.92 15.04
C THR A 332 0.01 10.09 13.73
N ASP A 333 1.12 9.38 13.54
CA ASP A 333 1.97 9.54 12.36
C ASP A 333 1.30 9.06 11.06
N TYR A 334 0.28 8.20 11.12
CA TYR A 334 -0.35 7.65 9.92
C TYR A 334 -1.87 7.85 9.81
N ARG A 335 -2.49 8.57 10.77
CA ARG A 335 -3.90 8.99 10.69
C ARG A 335 -4.88 7.82 10.63
N MET A 336 -4.56 6.65 11.20
CA MET A 336 -5.39 5.45 11.00
C MET A 336 -6.81 5.55 11.57
N ILE A 337 -7.06 6.48 12.50
CA ILE A 337 -8.39 6.76 13.08
C ILE A 337 -8.88 8.19 12.77
N HIS A 338 -8.40 8.79 11.69
CA HIS A 338 -8.65 10.21 11.36
C HIS A 338 -10.11 10.56 11.11
N ASN A 339 -10.99 9.60 10.79
CA ASN A 339 -12.42 9.86 10.59
C ASN A 339 -13.23 9.68 11.89
N VAL A 340 -12.58 9.45 13.03
CA VAL A 340 -13.24 9.42 14.33
C VAL A 340 -13.50 10.86 14.80
N TYR A 341 -14.72 11.12 15.26
CA TYR A 341 -15.15 12.41 15.81
C TYR A 341 -15.90 12.22 17.13
N GLN A 342 -16.12 13.32 17.85
CA GLN A 342 -16.56 13.26 19.25
C GLN A 342 -17.92 12.57 19.44
N ASP A 343 -18.91 12.84 18.58
CA ASP A 343 -20.30 12.37 18.77
C ASP A 343 -20.49 10.86 18.54
N ILE A 344 -19.55 10.18 17.90
CA ILE A 344 -19.60 8.71 17.72
C ILE A 344 -18.91 7.96 18.85
N LEU A 345 -18.31 8.67 19.80
CA LEU A 345 -17.67 8.10 20.98
C LEU A 345 -18.61 8.13 22.19
N ILE A 346 -18.32 7.27 23.16
CA ILE A 346 -18.88 7.37 24.50
C ILE A 346 -18.45 8.74 25.05
N GLN A 347 -19.43 9.53 25.53
CA GLN A 347 -19.25 10.93 25.94
C GLN A 347 -18.12 11.17 26.94
N ASP A 348 -17.80 10.16 27.74
CA ASP A 348 -16.73 10.19 28.74
C ASP A 348 -15.30 10.16 28.14
N PHE A 349 -15.15 10.04 26.81
CA PHE A 349 -13.86 10.11 26.10
C PHE A 349 -13.81 11.32 25.16
N ASN A 350 -12.95 12.29 25.50
CA ASN A 350 -12.72 13.47 24.68
C ASN A 350 -11.44 13.31 23.83
N LEU A 351 -11.56 13.36 22.50
CA LEU A 351 -10.42 13.20 21.60
C LEU A 351 -9.34 14.27 21.80
N THR A 352 -9.74 15.52 22.09
CA THR A 352 -8.82 16.65 22.27
C THR A 352 -8.02 16.56 23.57
N GLU A 353 -8.52 15.81 24.56
CA GLU A 353 -7.81 15.53 25.81
C GLU A 353 -6.91 14.30 25.69
N ILE A 354 -7.33 13.32 24.90
CA ILE A 354 -6.59 12.06 24.70
C ILE A 354 -5.41 12.25 23.74
N PHE A 355 -5.61 13.06 22.69
CA PHE A 355 -4.59 13.35 21.69
C PHE A 355 -4.20 14.82 21.75
N ASP A 356 -2.90 15.07 21.79
CA ASP A 356 -2.36 16.40 21.56
C ASP A 356 -2.48 16.75 20.07
N LEU A 357 -3.57 17.45 19.69
CA LEU A 357 -3.86 17.84 18.30
C LEU A 357 -2.78 18.75 17.69
N LYS A 358 -2.03 19.45 18.53
CA LYS A 358 -0.87 20.28 18.13
C LYS A 358 0.47 19.60 18.44
N GLY A 359 0.42 18.34 18.87
CA GLY A 359 1.58 17.59 19.31
C GLY A 359 2.55 17.29 18.19
N ASP A 360 3.70 16.76 18.59
CA ASP A 360 4.76 16.35 17.68
C ASP A 360 4.40 15.02 17.02
N PHE A 361 3.69 15.06 15.89
CA PHE A 361 3.47 13.93 14.99
C PHE A 361 3.88 14.31 13.57
N ARG A 362 4.33 13.33 12.79
CA ARG A 362 4.87 13.58 11.44
C ARG A 362 3.79 14.17 10.53
N LYS A 363 4.12 15.12 9.66
CA LYS A 363 3.20 15.73 8.68
C LYS A 363 3.73 15.56 7.27
N GLU A 364 2.85 15.46 6.27
CA GLU A 364 3.27 15.39 4.86
C GLU A 364 3.90 16.72 4.43
N GLU A 365 5.03 16.65 3.72
CA GLU A 365 5.68 17.86 3.19
C GLU A 365 4.82 18.56 2.13
N GLY A 366 4.79 19.90 2.17
CA GLY A 366 4.07 20.71 1.18
C GLY A 366 2.55 20.80 1.35
N LYS A 367 2.01 20.35 2.50
CA LYS A 367 0.61 20.62 2.87
C LYS A 367 0.50 21.78 3.86
N ASP A 368 -0.34 22.76 3.51
CA ASP A 368 -0.67 23.89 4.40
C ASP A 368 -1.42 23.43 5.66
N ARG A 369 -2.28 22.41 5.53
CA ARG A 369 -2.99 21.74 6.62
C ARG A 369 -2.90 20.21 6.50
N ASP A 370 -2.51 19.55 7.58
CA ASP A 370 -2.50 18.08 7.74
C ASP A 370 -2.96 17.72 9.16
N PRO A 371 -4.25 17.93 9.49
CA PRO A 371 -4.79 17.71 10.83
C PRO A 371 -4.78 16.22 11.20
N LEU A 372 -4.84 15.95 12.51
CA LEU A 372 -4.83 14.59 13.01
C LEU A 372 -6.19 13.92 12.78
N PHE A 373 -7.28 14.67 12.94
CA PHE A 373 -8.65 14.25 12.68
C PHE A 373 -9.34 15.16 11.68
N GLU A 374 -10.31 14.61 10.95
CA GLU A 374 -11.08 15.33 9.93
C GLU A 374 -11.96 16.44 10.53
N PHE A 375 -12.47 16.25 11.76
CA PHE A 375 -13.36 17.22 12.39
C PHE A 375 -12.66 18.55 12.72
N GLU A 376 -11.33 18.58 12.77
CA GLU A 376 -10.57 19.82 12.99
C GLU A 376 -10.76 20.82 11.84
N ASP A 377 -11.19 20.35 10.67
CA ASP A 377 -11.51 21.20 9.53
C ASP A 377 -12.97 21.70 9.55
N TRP A 378 -13.88 21.10 10.33
CA TRP A 378 -15.31 21.45 10.34
C TRP A 378 -15.61 22.82 10.94
N ASP A 379 -14.79 23.27 11.91
CA ASP A 379 -14.98 24.54 12.61
C ASP A 379 -14.43 25.76 11.83
N ASN A 380 -13.92 25.57 10.61
CA ASN A 380 -13.31 26.61 9.79
C ASN A 380 -14.20 27.10 8.62
N ASP A 381 -15.45 26.65 8.53
CA ASP A 381 -16.43 27.07 7.51
C ASP A 381 -17.52 28.02 8.05
#